data_AF-A0A2E5AFW5-F1
#
_entry.id   AF-A0A2E5AFW5-F1
#
_cell.length_a   1.000
_cell.length_b   1.000
_cell.length_c   1.000
_cell.angle_alpha   90.00
_cell.angle_beta   90.00
_cell.angle_gamma   90.00
#
_symmetry.space_group_name_H-M   'P 1'
#
loop_
_entity.id
_entity.type
_entity.pdbx_description
1 polymer ?
#
loop_
_entity_poly.entity_id
_entity_poly.type
_entity_poly.pdbx_seq_one_letter_code
_entity_poly.pdbx_strand_id
1 'polypeptide(L)'
;MSISEFVAGLAVGLALALFVVFISQYASRLGAGLLRGLSFPFRLVLRLFGLGKKSAPNRASEMGPSAWAAAVSGHKTLLEGALGDDFAHEESFISRQGLIFKWMAVRVGFMRMPEEMTDSLAKDYAELADKFLGAQVPIASDPRALFEDVEGAVIARQFADSEHGLLYMLNETRKLMNANVRRLSIWLSAILSVVLIANIVLNAVGVVDAFGPLHGDLFGESTAGALNSLMFGAGSCILAALVMWALYYAEYAPYQRNTAREMANFLTRYCARLNDHYRTAIGRAKSVTVGEERDSKQLSAEARLWTLNINWLALRVFFIESYVRNVVFQITRNSSYYLLFVPAAFIAGLIALFSLAAVLGLFNPFATIIALGWVFPVLFILVGALYAFFLGNSMTALEEIDQGEWISFHTLKLNQVLGEVVGKYAEDVGYWKNRVGGGL
;
A
#
# COMPACT_ATOMS: atom_id res chain seq x y z
N MET A 1 -19.91 28.77 71.66
CA MET A 1 -19.92 28.52 70.20
C MET A 1 -21.30 28.00 69.86
N SER A 2 -22.07 28.76 69.09
CA SER A 2 -23.45 28.41 68.77
C SER A 2 -23.49 27.25 67.78
N ILE A 3 -24.53 26.41 67.82
CA ILE A 3 -24.71 25.30 66.85
C ILE A 3 -24.68 25.82 65.41
N SER A 4 -25.13 27.05 65.17
CA SER A 4 -25.04 27.73 63.88
C SER A 4 -23.60 28.01 63.41
N GLU A 5 -22.68 28.36 64.31
CA GLU A 5 -21.27 28.58 63.97
C GLU A 5 -20.54 27.27 63.62
N PHE A 6 -20.89 26.18 64.30
CA PHE A 6 -20.35 24.86 64.01
C PHE A 6 -20.84 24.34 62.65
N VAL A 7 -22.14 24.48 62.35
CA VAL A 7 -22.72 24.07 61.06
C VAL A 7 -22.16 24.92 59.91
N ALA A 8 -21.99 26.23 60.11
CA ALA A 8 -21.37 27.11 59.10
C ALA A 8 -19.89 26.74 58.86
N GLY A 9 -19.12 26.45 59.91
CA GLY A 9 -17.73 26.00 59.79
C GLY A 9 -17.60 24.66 59.06
N LEU A 10 -18.53 23.74 59.29
CA LEU A 10 -18.56 22.43 58.63
C LEU A 10 -18.96 22.56 57.15
N ALA A 11 -19.93 23.43 56.84
CA ALA A 11 -20.33 23.72 55.45
C ALA A 11 -19.20 24.38 54.65
N VAL A 12 -18.47 25.33 55.24
CA VAL A 12 -17.31 25.99 54.62
C VAL A 12 -16.15 25.02 54.44
N GLY A 13 -15.86 24.18 55.44
CA GLY A 13 -14.84 23.15 55.36
C GLY A 13 -15.14 22.10 54.28
N LEU A 14 -16.41 21.70 54.14
CA LEU A 14 -16.85 20.74 53.14
C LEU A 14 -16.86 21.35 51.72
N ALA A 15 -17.20 22.63 51.59
CA ALA A 15 -17.08 23.37 50.33
C ALA A 15 -15.62 23.52 49.88
N LEU A 16 -14.69 23.80 50.81
CA LEU A 16 -13.25 23.87 50.55
C LEU A 16 -12.68 22.48 50.17
N ALA A 17 -13.08 21.43 50.87
CA ALA A 17 -12.66 20.07 50.53
C ALA A 17 -13.19 19.63 49.16
N LEU A 18 -14.45 19.93 48.83
CA LEU A 18 -15.02 19.67 47.51
C LEU A 18 -14.33 20.50 46.43
N PHE A 19 -13.97 21.75 46.70
CA PHE A 19 -13.25 22.61 45.76
C PHE A 19 -11.83 22.08 45.49
N VAL A 20 -11.11 21.63 46.52
CA VAL A 20 -9.78 21.00 46.38
C VAL A 20 -9.88 19.67 45.63
N VAL A 21 -10.88 18.84 45.92
CA VAL A 21 -11.12 17.58 45.19
C VAL A 21 -11.49 17.87 43.74
N PHE A 22 -12.34 18.87 43.47
CA PHE A 22 -12.73 19.28 42.12
C PHE A 22 -11.53 19.80 41.32
N ILE A 23 -10.69 20.65 41.91
CA ILE A 23 -9.43 21.11 41.30
C ILE A 23 -8.47 19.94 41.08
N SER A 24 -8.33 19.00 42.02
CA SER A 24 -7.44 17.83 41.85
C SER A 24 -7.92 16.89 40.74
N GLN A 25 -9.24 16.69 40.59
CA GLN A 25 -9.83 15.91 39.51
C GLN A 25 -9.75 16.63 38.15
N TYR A 26 -9.87 17.95 38.12
CA TYR A 26 -9.69 18.73 36.89
C TYR A 26 -8.21 18.87 36.49
N ALA A 27 -7.31 19.05 37.46
CA ALA A 27 -5.86 19.12 37.24
C ALA A 27 -5.29 17.76 36.81
N SER A 28 -5.81 16.65 37.32
CA SER A 28 -5.45 15.31 36.85
C SER A 28 -6.05 14.99 35.48
N ARG A 29 -7.25 15.48 35.13
CA ARG A 29 -7.83 15.33 33.79
C ARG A 29 -7.22 16.23 32.74
N LEU A 30 -6.89 17.48 33.08
CA LEU A 30 -6.15 18.42 32.23
C LEU A 30 -4.69 17.98 32.12
N GLY A 31 -4.06 17.57 33.22
CA GLY A 31 -2.72 16.98 33.23
C GLY A 31 -2.65 15.69 32.42
N ALA A 32 -3.61 14.78 32.57
CA ALA A 32 -3.70 13.58 31.74
C ALA A 32 -4.08 13.91 30.29
N GLY A 33 -4.85 14.97 30.02
CA GLY A 33 -5.22 15.46 28.70
C GLY A 33 -4.03 16.10 27.96
N LEU A 34 -3.26 16.94 28.65
CA LEU A 34 -2.00 17.52 28.22
C LEU A 34 -0.94 16.43 28.05
N LEU A 35 -0.79 15.51 29.00
CA LEU A 35 0.12 14.36 28.86
C LEU A 35 -0.32 13.42 27.74
N ARG A 36 -1.62 13.25 27.47
CA ARG A 36 -2.14 12.51 26.31
C ARG A 36 -1.89 13.25 25.00
N GLY A 37 -2.06 14.57 24.97
CA GLY A 37 -1.76 15.42 23.80
C GLY A 37 -0.27 15.49 23.51
N LEU A 38 0.56 15.66 24.54
CA LEU A 38 2.02 15.66 24.47
C LEU A 38 2.58 14.27 24.13
N SER A 39 1.94 13.19 24.61
CA SER A 39 2.32 11.82 24.26
C SER A 39 1.73 11.32 22.94
N PHE A 40 0.78 12.04 22.33
CA PHE A 40 0.20 11.68 21.03
C PHE A 40 1.27 11.54 19.93
N PRO A 41 2.16 12.51 19.69
CA PRO A 41 3.20 12.38 18.67
C PRO A 41 4.17 11.23 18.98
N PHE A 42 4.53 11.00 20.24
CA PHE A 42 5.36 9.85 20.63
C PHE A 42 4.65 8.51 20.41
N ARG A 43 3.36 8.41 20.78
CA ARG A 43 2.54 7.22 20.53
C ARG A 43 2.35 6.98 19.04
N LEU A 44 2.28 8.03 18.23
CA LEU A 44 2.20 7.96 16.77
C LEU A 44 3.48 7.31 16.21
N VAL A 45 4.65 7.81 16.59
CA VAL A 45 5.96 7.25 16.20
C VAL A 45 6.11 5.82 16.70
N LEU A 46 5.80 5.54 17.97
CA LEU A 46 5.85 4.19 18.53
C LEU A 46 4.88 3.23 17.82
N ARG A 47 3.70 3.70 17.41
CA ARG A 47 2.75 2.92 16.60
C ARG A 47 3.30 2.63 15.20
N LEU A 48 4.01 3.57 14.58
CA LEU A 48 4.69 3.34 13.30
C LEU A 48 5.72 2.21 13.39
N PHE A 49 6.45 2.11 14.52
CA PHE A 49 7.35 0.98 14.82
C PHE A 49 6.64 -0.30 15.29
N GLY A 50 5.31 -0.29 15.46
CA GLY A 50 4.55 -1.44 15.96
C GLY A 50 4.63 -1.67 17.48
N LEU A 51 5.16 -0.71 18.24
CA LEU A 51 5.38 -0.78 19.70
C LEU A 51 4.22 -0.19 20.54
N GLY A 52 3.05 0.05 19.92
CA GLY A 52 1.88 0.62 20.59
C GLY A 52 0.79 -0.42 20.92
N LYS A 53 0.03 -0.20 22.01
CA LYS A 53 -1.20 -0.98 22.28
C LYS A 53 -2.13 -0.88 21.07
N LYS A 54 -2.48 -2.02 20.48
CA LYS A 54 -3.56 -2.14 19.49
C LYS A 54 -4.83 -1.59 20.15
N SER A 55 -5.41 -0.54 19.59
CA SER A 55 -6.69 -0.02 20.08
C SER A 55 -7.72 -1.14 20.00
N ALA A 56 -8.52 -1.32 21.06
CA ALA A 56 -9.60 -2.29 21.08
C ALA A 56 -10.64 -1.97 19.98
N PRO A 57 -11.40 -2.98 19.49
CA PRO A 57 -12.20 -2.87 18.25
C PRO A 57 -13.37 -1.88 18.30
N ASN A 58 -13.70 -1.29 19.44
CA ASN A 58 -14.97 -0.56 19.63
C ASN A 58 -14.75 0.88 20.07
N ARG A 59 -14.44 1.78 19.11
CA ARG A 59 -14.83 3.20 19.07
C ARG A 59 -14.01 3.97 18.03
N ALA A 60 -14.58 4.12 16.83
CA ALA A 60 -14.20 5.15 15.88
C ALA A 60 -15.40 5.48 14.96
N SER A 61 -16.52 5.85 15.56
CA SER A 61 -17.44 6.77 14.90
C SER A 61 -16.84 8.17 15.07
N GLU A 62 -16.67 8.90 13.97
CA GLU A 62 -16.12 10.26 13.89
C GLU A 62 -14.59 10.34 13.81
N MET A 63 -14.08 10.29 12.57
CA MET A 63 -13.02 11.13 11.99
C MET A 63 -12.43 10.43 10.74
N GLY A 64 -12.58 11.05 9.55
CA GLY A 64 -11.75 10.71 8.37
C GLY A 64 -10.30 11.21 8.57
N PRO A 65 -9.28 10.74 7.81
CA PRO A 65 -9.32 10.13 6.48
C PRO A 65 -8.94 8.63 6.49
N SER A 66 -9.75 7.80 5.83
CA SER A 66 -9.81 6.34 5.97
C SER A 66 -8.63 5.53 5.40
N ALA A 67 -7.61 6.15 4.79
CA ALA A 67 -6.40 5.44 4.36
C ALA A 67 -5.42 5.17 5.53
N TRP A 68 -5.33 6.10 6.49
CA TRP A 68 -4.47 5.93 7.67
C TRP A 68 -5.15 5.09 8.75
N ALA A 69 -6.48 5.16 8.82
CA ALA A 69 -7.26 4.35 9.74
C ALA A 69 -7.11 2.86 9.41
N ALA A 70 -7.31 2.40 8.17
CA ALA A 70 -7.20 0.97 7.85
C ALA A 70 -5.78 0.38 8.11
N ALA A 71 -4.73 1.15 7.82
CA ALA A 71 -3.34 0.73 8.07
C ALA A 71 -2.95 0.67 9.57
N VAL A 72 -3.72 1.34 10.45
CA VAL A 72 -3.43 1.47 11.89
C VAL A 72 -4.51 0.82 12.78
N SER A 73 -5.72 0.59 12.26
CA SER A 73 -6.91 0.14 13.01
C SER A 73 -7.18 -1.37 12.91
N GLY A 74 -6.48 -2.10 12.03
CA GLY A 74 -6.65 -3.55 11.89
C GLY A 74 -8.03 -4.00 11.38
N HIS A 75 -8.76 -3.12 10.68
CA HIS A 75 -10.02 -3.48 10.02
C HIS A 75 -9.74 -4.06 8.62
N LYS A 76 -10.46 -5.12 8.24
CA LYS A 76 -10.41 -5.67 6.88
C LYS A 76 -10.99 -4.66 5.89
N THR A 77 -10.32 -4.45 4.76
CA THR A 77 -10.86 -3.60 3.68
C THR A 77 -12.00 -4.30 2.94
N LEU A 78 -12.76 -3.60 2.09
CA LEU A 78 -13.82 -4.22 1.30
C LEU A 78 -13.26 -5.30 0.37
N LEU A 79 -12.10 -5.05 -0.23
CA LEU A 79 -11.38 -6.03 -1.04
C LEU A 79 -10.99 -7.26 -0.22
N GLU A 80 -10.43 -7.07 0.98
CA GLU A 80 -10.05 -8.19 1.86
C GLU A 80 -11.27 -8.97 2.34
N GLY A 81 -12.39 -8.30 2.60
CA GLY A 81 -13.65 -8.96 2.89
C GLY A 81 -14.21 -9.74 1.70
N ALA A 82 -14.04 -9.23 0.48
CA ALA A 82 -14.45 -9.90 -0.75
C ALA A 82 -13.59 -11.12 -1.11
N LEU A 83 -12.29 -11.07 -0.81
CA LEU A 83 -11.37 -12.20 -0.97
C LEU A 83 -11.57 -13.28 0.10
N GLY A 84 -12.22 -13.01 1.23
CA GLY A 84 -12.39 -14.00 2.28
C GLY A 84 -11.05 -14.48 2.90
N ASP A 85 -11.07 -15.66 3.52
CA ASP A 85 -9.97 -16.17 4.35
C ASP A 85 -9.43 -17.56 3.92
N ASP A 86 -10.01 -18.18 2.87
CA ASP A 86 -9.65 -19.54 2.46
C ASP A 86 -8.48 -19.57 1.48
N PHE A 87 -7.27 -19.36 2.00
CA PHE A 87 -6.02 -19.28 1.23
C PHE A 87 -4.90 -20.18 1.75
N ALA A 88 -5.22 -21.22 2.52
CA ALA A 88 -4.20 -22.08 3.14
C ALA A 88 -3.25 -22.72 2.12
N HIS A 89 -3.77 -23.06 0.93
CA HIS A 89 -2.96 -23.56 -0.17
C HIS A 89 -2.05 -22.45 -0.72
N GLU A 90 -2.59 -21.31 -1.13
CA GLU A 90 -1.85 -20.17 -1.67
C GLU A 90 -0.74 -19.71 -0.72
N GLU A 91 -1.04 -19.64 0.58
CA GLU A 91 -0.09 -19.30 1.64
C GLU A 91 1.08 -20.29 1.71
N SER A 92 0.84 -21.58 1.47
CA SER A 92 1.91 -22.60 1.48
C SER A 92 2.91 -22.44 0.33
N PHE A 93 2.51 -21.79 -0.76
CA PHE A 93 3.36 -21.52 -1.93
C PHE A 93 3.99 -20.12 -1.91
N ILE A 94 3.57 -19.23 -1.01
CA ILE A 94 4.16 -17.90 -0.83
C ILE A 94 5.13 -17.94 0.36
N SER A 95 6.39 -17.59 0.12
CA SER A 95 7.35 -17.37 1.20
C SER A 95 7.83 -15.93 1.21
N ARG A 96 7.92 -15.34 2.40
CA ARG A 96 8.41 -13.97 2.60
C ARG A 96 9.79 -14.04 3.24
N GLN A 97 10.81 -13.62 2.50
CA GLN A 97 12.21 -13.72 2.93
C GLN A 97 12.81 -12.33 3.18
N GLY A 98 13.78 -12.24 4.10
CA GLY A 98 14.48 -11.00 4.45
C GLY A 98 14.28 -10.53 5.90
N LEU A 99 15.22 -9.72 6.39
CA LEU A 99 15.28 -9.27 7.79
C LEU A 99 14.50 -7.96 7.99
N ILE A 100 15.03 -6.84 7.47
CA ILE A 100 14.42 -5.51 7.63
C ILE A 100 13.34 -5.30 6.57
N PHE A 101 13.69 -5.54 5.30
CA PHE A 101 12.76 -5.60 4.19
C PHE A 101 12.42 -7.04 3.86
N LYS A 102 11.24 -7.25 3.30
CA LYS A 102 10.81 -8.58 2.88
C LYS A 102 10.64 -8.61 1.37
N TRP A 103 10.99 -9.69 0.72
CA TRP A 103 10.59 -9.95 -0.66
C TRP A 103 9.71 -11.19 -0.72
N MET A 104 8.87 -11.26 -1.74
CA MET A 104 7.95 -12.37 -1.93
C MET A 104 8.53 -13.36 -2.94
N ALA A 105 8.65 -14.62 -2.54
CA ALA A 105 9.00 -15.73 -3.43
C ALA A 105 7.76 -16.61 -3.65
N VAL A 106 7.38 -16.78 -4.92
CA VAL A 106 6.25 -17.62 -5.32
C VAL A 106 6.78 -18.97 -5.81
N ARG A 107 6.42 -20.04 -5.13
CA ARG A 107 6.86 -21.40 -5.49
C ARG A 107 6.07 -21.97 -6.67
N VAL A 108 6.69 -22.93 -7.36
CA VAL A 108 6.03 -23.73 -8.41
C VAL A 108 4.83 -24.46 -7.81
N GLY A 109 3.68 -24.41 -8.48
CA GLY A 109 2.42 -24.99 -8.01
C GLY A 109 1.40 -23.99 -7.47
N PHE A 110 1.75 -22.70 -7.35
CA PHE A 110 0.80 -21.65 -6.98
C PHE A 110 -0.37 -21.52 -7.98
N MET A 111 -0.08 -21.66 -9.28
CA MET A 111 -1.08 -21.49 -10.35
C MET A 111 -1.93 -22.75 -10.50
N ARG A 112 -3.24 -22.66 -10.23
CA ARG A 112 -4.19 -23.77 -10.33
C ARG A 112 -4.84 -23.96 -11.70
N MET A 113 -4.64 -23.03 -12.63
CA MET A 113 -5.27 -23.09 -13.96
C MET A 113 -4.79 -24.33 -14.72
N PRO A 114 -5.67 -25.14 -15.34
CA PRO A 114 -5.26 -26.28 -16.17
C PRO A 114 -4.38 -25.84 -17.35
N GLU A 115 -3.50 -26.73 -17.82
CA GLU A 115 -2.60 -26.43 -18.95
C GLU A 115 -3.31 -26.44 -20.30
N GLU A 116 -4.32 -27.29 -20.46
CA GLU A 116 -5.05 -27.46 -21.71
C GLU A 116 -6.55 -27.16 -21.55
N MET A 117 -7.15 -26.62 -22.61
CA MET A 117 -8.59 -26.40 -22.69
C MET A 117 -9.31 -27.67 -23.15
N THR A 118 -9.80 -28.44 -22.19
CA THR A 118 -10.61 -29.64 -22.43
C THR A 118 -12.10 -29.28 -22.61
N ASP A 119 -12.88 -30.19 -23.18
CA ASP A 119 -14.34 -29.98 -23.37
C ASP A 119 -15.10 -29.88 -22.03
N SER A 120 -14.62 -30.54 -20.97
CA SER A 120 -15.17 -30.37 -19.63
C SER A 120 -14.88 -28.97 -19.08
N LEU A 121 -13.62 -28.51 -19.21
CA LEU A 121 -13.25 -27.16 -18.79
C LEU A 121 -14.00 -26.08 -19.58
N ALA A 122 -14.26 -26.31 -20.86
CA ALA A 122 -15.05 -25.41 -21.69
C ALA A 122 -16.50 -25.27 -21.19
N LYS A 123 -17.10 -26.36 -20.70
CA LYS A 123 -18.43 -26.33 -20.06
C LYS A 123 -18.38 -25.55 -18.75
N ASP A 124 -17.41 -25.83 -17.89
CA ASP A 124 -17.24 -25.11 -16.62
C ASP A 124 -17.05 -23.61 -16.85
N TYR A 125 -16.21 -23.23 -17.82
CA TYR A 125 -16.02 -21.84 -18.21
C TYR A 125 -17.26 -21.20 -18.80
N ALA A 126 -18.08 -21.92 -19.56
CA ALA A 126 -19.34 -21.39 -20.07
C ALA A 126 -20.36 -21.16 -18.95
N GLU A 127 -20.42 -22.04 -17.95
CA GLU A 127 -21.26 -21.82 -16.75
C GLU A 127 -20.80 -20.59 -15.97
N LEU A 128 -19.49 -20.42 -15.78
CA LEU A 128 -18.92 -19.23 -15.16
C LEU A 128 -19.21 -17.97 -15.99
N ALA A 129 -19.12 -18.06 -17.32
CA ALA A 129 -19.43 -16.97 -18.23
C ALA A 129 -20.90 -16.55 -18.13
N ASP A 130 -21.83 -17.50 -18.12
CA ASP A 130 -23.27 -17.25 -18.03
C ASP A 130 -23.61 -16.60 -16.68
N LYS A 131 -23.04 -17.10 -15.58
CA LYS A 131 -23.12 -16.47 -14.26
C LYS A 131 -22.59 -15.04 -14.27
N PHE A 132 -21.41 -14.82 -14.85
CA PHE A 132 -20.76 -13.52 -14.89
C PHE A 132 -21.56 -12.49 -15.71
N LEU A 133 -21.98 -12.87 -16.93
CA LEU A 133 -22.75 -12.00 -17.82
C LEU A 133 -24.17 -11.72 -17.32
N GLY A 134 -24.74 -12.64 -16.52
CA GLY A 134 -26.03 -12.48 -15.87
C GLY A 134 -25.98 -11.82 -14.48
N ALA A 135 -24.79 -11.62 -13.90
CA ALA A 135 -24.65 -11.10 -12.54
C ALA A 135 -25.00 -9.61 -12.46
N GLN A 136 -25.69 -9.23 -11.39
CA GLN A 136 -25.91 -7.81 -11.08
C GLN A 136 -24.64 -7.22 -10.47
N VAL A 137 -24.24 -6.05 -10.98
CA VAL A 137 -23.15 -5.27 -10.39
C VAL A 137 -23.71 -4.42 -9.24
N PRO A 138 -23.26 -4.62 -7.99
CA PRO A 138 -23.73 -3.81 -6.88
C PRO A 138 -23.23 -2.36 -7.04
N ILE A 139 -24.16 -1.41 -7.15
CA ILE A 139 -23.86 0.02 -7.25
C ILE A 139 -23.63 0.64 -5.86
N ALA A 140 -24.27 0.09 -4.83
CA ALA A 140 -24.12 0.53 -3.47
C ALA A 140 -22.74 0.13 -2.91
N SER A 141 -22.00 1.10 -2.39
CA SER A 141 -20.71 0.90 -1.73
C SER A 141 -20.65 1.71 -0.43
N ASP A 142 -19.75 1.32 0.47
CA ASP A 142 -19.50 2.10 1.68
C ASP A 142 -18.90 3.46 1.29
N PRO A 143 -19.53 4.60 1.62
CA PRO A 143 -19.02 5.93 1.28
C PRO A 143 -17.67 6.25 1.95
N ARG A 144 -17.24 5.45 2.92
CA ARG A 144 -15.94 5.60 3.61
C ARG A 144 -14.83 4.81 2.92
N ALA A 145 -15.17 3.84 2.08
CA ALA A 145 -14.22 3.06 1.33
C ALA A 145 -13.64 3.90 0.19
N LEU A 146 -12.38 3.65 -0.11
CA LEU A 146 -11.73 4.31 -1.23
C LEU A 146 -12.16 3.63 -2.53
N PHE A 147 -12.25 4.42 -3.60
CA PHE A 147 -12.77 3.97 -4.89
C PHE A 147 -12.08 2.70 -5.39
N GLU A 148 -10.76 2.64 -5.27
CA GLU A 148 -9.97 1.47 -5.69
C GLU A 148 -10.22 0.21 -4.85
N ASP A 149 -10.59 0.36 -3.58
CA ASP A 149 -10.95 -0.77 -2.73
C ASP A 149 -12.35 -1.28 -3.09
N VAL A 150 -13.27 -0.38 -3.46
CA VAL A 150 -14.60 -0.73 -3.98
C VAL A 150 -14.48 -1.46 -5.32
N GLU A 151 -13.74 -0.92 -6.30
CA GLU A 151 -13.53 -1.57 -7.59
C GLU A 151 -12.85 -2.93 -7.44
N GLY A 152 -11.80 -3.01 -6.61
CA GLY A 152 -11.13 -4.27 -6.30
C GLY A 152 -12.09 -5.30 -5.71
N ALA A 153 -12.96 -4.90 -4.78
CA ALA A 153 -13.94 -5.78 -4.18
C ALA A 153 -15.00 -6.28 -5.18
N VAL A 154 -15.43 -5.43 -6.13
CA VAL A 154 -16.36 -5.84 -7.18
C VAL A 154 -15.72 -6.90 -8.07
N ILE A 155 -14.50 -6.68 -8.53
CA ILE A 155 -13.76 -7.66 -9.34
C ILE A 155 -13.55 -8.96 -8.55
N ALA A 156 -13.12 -8.87 -7.29
CA ALA A 156 -12.90 -10.05 -6.45
C ALA A 156 -14.17 -10.89 -6.26
N ARG A 157 -15.34 -10.26 -6.11
CA ARG A 157 -16.62 -10.97 -6.01
C ARG A 157 -17.03 -11.62 -7.33
N GLN A 158 -16.84 -10.93 -8.45
CA GLN A 158 -17.22 -11.45 -9.77
C GLN A 158 -16.36 -12.63 -10.20
N PHE A 159 -15.10 -12.66 -9.77
CA PHE A 159 -14.15 -13.72 -10.11
C PHE A 159 -13.80 -14.62 -8.91
N ALA A 160 -14.66 -14.66 -7.89
CA ALA A 160 -14.43 -15.46 -6.68
C ALA A 160 -14.22 -16.94 -7.00
N ASP A 161 -15.00 -17.48 -7.95
CA ASP A 161 -14.97 -18.90 -8.30
C ASP A 161 -13.83 -19.26 -9.28
N SER A 162 -13.18 -18.28 -9.91
CA SER A 162 -12.26 -18.51 -11.04
C SER A 162 -10.85 -17.94 -10.88
N GLU A 163 -10.70 -16.81 -10.18
CA GLU A 163 -9.43 -16.05 -10.10
C GLU A 163 -8.94 -15.82 -8.67
N HIS A 164 -9.54 -16.48 -7.69
CA HIS A 164 -9.30 -16.21 -6.28
C HIS A 164 -7.81 -16.19 -5.89
N GLY A 165 -7.05 -17.19 -6.34
CA GLY A 165 -5.61 -17.29 -6.05
C GLY A 165 -4.77 -16.19 -6.73
N LEU A 166 -5.10 -15.81 -7.97
CA LEU A 166 -4.44 -14.70 -8.68
C LEU A 166 -4.66 -13.39 -7.92
N LEU A 167 -5.92 -13.08 -7.60
CA LEU A 167 -6.28 -11.82 -6.94
C LEU A 167 -5.68 -11.72 -5.53
N TYR A 168 -5.60 -12.85 -4.83
CA TYR A 168 -4.89 -12.95 -3.55
C TYR A 168 -3.41 -12.67 -3.69
N MET A 169 -2.71 -13.29 -4.64
CA MET A 169 -1.27 -13.05 -4.86
C MET A 169 -0.98 -11.57 -5.15
N LEU A 170 -1.77 -10.96 -6.02
CA LEU A 170 -1.62 -9.54 -6.36
C LEU A 170 -1.89 -8.65 -5.15
N ASN A 171 -2.87 -8.99 -4.31
CA ASN A 171 -3.15 -8.29 -3.07
C ASN A 171 -2.01 -8.46 -2.03
N GLU A 172 -1.41 -9.64 -1.93
CA GLU A 172 -0.29 -9.90 -1.03
C GLU A 172 0.99 -9.18 -1.48
N THR A 173 1.23 -9.13 -2.80
CA THR A 173 2.28 -8.28 -3.40
C THR A 173 2.08 -6.82 -3.01
N ARG A 174 0.86 -6.29 -3.20
CA ARG A 174 0.48 -4.93 -2.82
C ARG A 174 0.80 -4.64 -1.35
N LYS A 175 0.38 -5.52 -0.43
CA LYS A 175 0.60 -5.36 1.01
C LYS A 175 2.09 -5.36 1.35
N LEU A 176 2.85 -6.29 0.77
CA LEU A 176 4.28 -6.43 1.03
C LEU A 176 5.07 -5.23 0.50
N MET A 177 4.82 -4.79 -0.73
CA MET A 177 5.47 -3.60 -1.31
C MET A 177 5.15 -2.35 -0.48
N ASN A 178 3.88 -2.13 -0.12
CA ASN A 178 3.49 -1.02 0.75
C ASN A 178 4.14 -1.07 2.14
N ALA A 179 4.23 -2.26 2.74
CA ALA A 179 4.86 -2.44 4.04
C ALA A 179 6.36 -2.14 3.99
N ASN A 180 7.05 -2.51 2.91
CA ASN A 180 8.46 -2.17 2.71
C ASN A 180 8.67 -0.67 2.57
N VAL A 181 7.83 0.04 1.81
CA VAL A 181 7.94 1.50 1.67
C VAL A 181 7.73 2.18 3.01
N ARG A 182 6.70 1.75 3.76
CA ARG A 182 6.48 2.25 5.12
C ARG A 182 7.70 2.05 6.01
N ARG A 183 8.31 0.85 5.99
CA ARG A 183 9.54 0.56 6.76
C ARG A 183 10.70 1.43 6.32
N LEU A 184 10.88 1.65 5.02
CA LEU A 184 11.92 2.52 4.49
C LEU A 184 11.73 3.94 5.02
N SER A 185 10.52 4.51 4.87
CA SER A 185 10.23 5.86 5.37
C SER A 185 10.49 5.99 6.87
N ILE A 186 10.16 4.96 7.66
CA ILE A 186 10.44 4.93 9.10
C ILE A 186 11.94 4.93 9.38
N TRP A 187 12.71 4.06 8.74
CA TRP A 187 14.16 3.95 8.96
C TRP A 187 14.89 5.21 8.51
N LEU A 188 14.57 5.75 7.33
CA LEU A 188 15.16 7.01 6.86
C LEU A 188 14.81 8.16 7.81
N SER A 189 13.54 8.29 8.22
CA SER A 189 13.12 9.33 9.17
C SER A 189 13.80 9.19 10.53
N ALA A 190 14.01 7.95 11.00
CA ALA A 190 14.70 7.68 12.25
C ALA A 190 16.19 8.07 12.20
N ILE A 191 16.89 7.68 11.13
CA ILE A 191 18.30 8.03 10.92
C ILE A 191 18.46 9.56 10.90
N LEU A 192 17.63 10.26 10.11
CA LEU A 192 17.67 11.71 10.01
C LEU A 192 17.30 12.40 11.34
N SER A 193 16.36 11.84 12.09
CA SER A 193 16.00 12.34 13.43
C SER A 193 17.17 12.21 14.40
N VAL A 194 17.89 11.09 14.38
CA VAL A 194 19.10 10.88 15.21
C VAL A 194 20.18 11.90 14.86
N VAL A 195 20.41 12.17 13.57
CA VAL A 195 21.37 13.19 13.11
C VAL A 195 20.99 14.57 13.64
N LEU A 196 19.71 14.94 13.55
CA LEU A 196 19.24 16.24 13.99
C LEU A 196 19.35 16.39 15.51
N ILE A 197 18.98 15.37 16.28
CA ILE A 197 19.14 15.35 17.74
C ILE A 197 20.62 15.43 18.11
N ALA A 198 21.47 14.60 17.51
CA ALA A 198 22.90 14.55 17.82
C ALA A 198 23.56 15.90 17.57
N ASN A 199 23.30 16.53 16.43
CA ASN A 199 23.83 17.86 16.13
C ASN A 199 23.37 18.92 17.14
N ILE A 200 22.09 18.94 17.51
CA ILE A 200 21.58 19.90 18.49
C ILE A 200 22.21 19.67 19.86
N VAL A 201 22.31 18.42 20.31
CA VAL A 201 22.88 18.08 21.63
C VAL A 201 24.38 18.37 21.68
N LEU A 202 25.15 17.99 20.65
CA LEU A 202 26.60 18.25 20.60
C LEU A 202 26.92 19.74 20.60
N ASN A 203 26.11 20.56 19.92
CA ASN A 203 26.21 22.02 19.97
C ASN A 203 25.78 22.57 21.35
N ALA A 204 24.72 22.03 21.95
CA ALA A 204 24.26 22.47 23.27
C ALA A 204 25.27 22.19 24.40
N VAL A 205 26.06 21.11 24.28
CA VAL A 205 27.07 20.71 25.28
C VAL A 205 28.46 21.32 24.99
N GLY A 206 28.61 22.09 23.90
CA GLY A 206 29.87 22.75 23.54
C GLY A 206 30.95 21.80 23.02
N VAL A 207 30.59 20.56 22.66
CA VAL A 207 31.54 19.55 22.14
C VAL A 207 32.11 20.00 20.78
N VAL A 208 31.28 20.64 19.97
CA VAL A 208 31.65 21.16 18.64
C VAL A 208 32.72 22.24 18.74
N ASP A 209 32.60 23.14 19.72
CA ASP A 209 33.57 24.21 19.95
C ASP A 209 34.87 23.66 20.57
N ALA A 210 34.78 22.61 21.39
CA ALA A 210 35.94 21.99 22.05
C ALA A 210 36.80 21.10 21.13
N PHE A 211 36.19 20.45 20.13
CA PHE A 211 36.88 19.54 19.20
C PHE A 211 36.90 20.07 17.76
N GLY A 212 36.53 21.34 17.57
CA GLY A 212 36.54 22.02 16.29
C GLY A 212 37.95 22.18 15.71
N PRO A 213 38.16 21.90 14.42
CA PRO A 213 39.47 22.13 13.79
C PRO A 213 39.81 23.62 13.65
N LEU A 214 38.80 24.50 13.60
CA LEU A 214 38.98 25.95 13.47
C LEU A 214 38.96 26.63 14.84
N HIS A 215 40.02 27.39 15.14
CA HIS A 215 40.15 28.20 16.35
C HIS A 215 40.09 29.70 15.99
N GLY A 216 39.70 30.54 16.95
CA GLY A 216 39.30 31.94 16.74
C GLY A 216 40.32 32.88 16.09
N ASP A 217 41.57 32.46 15.95
CA ASP A 217 42.70 33.30 15.52
C ASP A 217 42.61 33.83 14.07
N LEU A 218 41.84 33.17 13.19
CA LEU A 218 41.77 33.50 11.75
C LEU A 218 40.44 34.12 11.29
N PHE A 219 39.33 33.88 11.99
CA PHE A 219 37.98 34.23 11.52
C PHE A 219 37.07 34.90 12.57
N GLY A 220 37.58 35.10 13.79
CA GLY A 220 36.78 35.49 14.97
C GLY A 220 36.05 34.29 15.57
N GLU A 221 35.92 34.27 16.91
CA GLU A 221 35.40 33.11 17.67
C GLU A 221 33.98 32.70 17.24
N SER A 222 33.10 33.66 16.95
CA SER A 222 31.71 33.39 16.53
C SER A 222 31.62 32.73 15.15
N THR A 223 32.45 33.15 14.20
CA THR A 223 32.50 32.59 12.85
C THR A 223 33.13 31.21 12.85
N ALA A 224 34.20 31.01 13.63
CA ALA A 224 34.86 29.72 13.78
C ALA A 224 33.92 28.65 14.37
N GLY A 225 33.17 28.98 15.42
CA GLY A 225 32.15 28.08 16.00
C GLY A 225 31.04 27.71 15.03
N ALA A 226 30.54 28.68 14.23
CA ALA A 226 29.53 28.41 13.21
C ALA A 226 30.04 27.48 12.10
N LEU A 227 31.29 27.65 11.65
CA LEU A 227 31.91 26.79 10.64
C LEU A 227 32.20 25.38 11.17
N ASN A 228 32.67 25.26 12.42
CA ASN A 228 32.83 23.97 13.08
C ASN A 228 31.48 23.24 13.18
N SER A 229 30.42 23.94 13.58
CA SER A 229 29.04 23.40 13.64
C SER A 229 28.56 22.91 12.28
N LEU A 230 28.85 23.66 11.21
CA LEU A 230 28.54 23.26 9.85
C LEU A 230 29.34 22.03 9.43
N MET A 231 30.64 21.94 9.76
CA MET A 231 31.50 20.80 9.42
C MET A 231 31.05 19.52 10.12
N PHE A 232 30.77 19.56 11.43
CA PHE A 232 30.23 18.42 12.18
C PHE A 232 28.83 18.03 11.69
N GLY A 233 27.98 19.02 11.42
CA GLY A 233 26.65 18.82 10.84
C GLY A 233 26.70 18.17 9.46
N ALA A 234 27.55 18.65 8.56
CA ALA A 234 27.74 18.07 7.24
C ALA A 234 28.34 16.66 7.32
N GLY A 235 29.34 16.44 8.19
CA GLY A 235 29.95 15.12 8.40
C GLY A 235 28.96 14.08 8.90
N SER A 236 28.12 14.43 9.87
CA SER A 236 27.04 13.54 10.35
C SER A 236 25.96 13.30 9.29
N CYS A 237 25.64 14.30 8.46
CA CYS A 237 24.75 14.12 7.32
C CYS A 237 25.34 13.18 6.25
N ILE A 238 26.65 13.24 5.98
CA ILE A 238 27.34 12.32 5.07
C ILE A 238 27.30 10.90 5.61
N LEU A 239 27.61 10.70 6.90
CA LEU A 239 27.52 9.39 7.54
C LEU A 239 26.11 8.83 7.46
N ALA A 240 25.10 9.65 7.73
CA ALA A 240 23.70 9.27 7.59
C ALA A 240 23.34 8.93 6.14
N ALA A 241 23.81 9.72 5.17
CA ALA A 241 23.62 9.44 3.75
C ALA A 241 24.21 8.08 3.37
N LEU A 242 25.40 7.72 3.88
CA LEU A 242 26.02 6.41 3.66
C LEU A 242 25.20 5.27 4.26
N VAL A 243 24.68 5.43 5.48
CA VAL A 243 23.83 4.42 6.13
C VAL A 243 22.51 4.26 5.37
N MET A 244 21.87 5.38 5.01
CA MET A 244 20.64 5.38 4.22
C MET A 244 20.86 4.77 2.83
N TRP A 245 22.00 5.08 2.20
CA TRP A 245 22.40 4.51 0.90
C TRP A 245 22.58 3.00 1.01
N ALA A 246 23.30 2.52 2.02
CA ALA A 246 23.49 1.08 2.24
C ALA A 246 22.15 0.38 2.47
N LEU A 247 21.29 0.93 3.33
CA LEU A 247 19.96 0.37 3.60
C LEU A 247 19.07 0.36 2.34
N TYR A 248 19.13 1.42 1.54
CA TYR A 248 18.35 1.55 0.31
C TYR A 248 18.83 0.59 -0.79
N TYR A 249 20.12 0.63 -1.14
CA TYR A 249 20.65 -0.11 -2.28
C TYR A 249 21.02 -1.55 -1.97
N ALA A 250 21.40 -1.88 -0.72
CA ALA A 250 21.76 -3.25 -0.37
C ALA A 250 20.53 -4.12 -0.04
N GLU A 251 19.47 -3.55 0.54
CA GLU A 251 18.29 -4.32 0.92
C GLU A 251 17.00 -3.89 0.21
N TYR A 252 16.59 -2.62 0.36
CA TYR A 252 15.26 -2.18 -0.08
C TYR A 252 15.05 -2.34 -1.60
N ALA A 253 15.94 -1.76 -2.41
CA ALA A 253 15.78 -1.72 -3.85
C ALA A 253 15.84 -3.12 -4.50
N PRO A 254 16.80 -4.01 -4.16
CA PRO A 254 16.79 -5.38 -4.65
C PRO A 254 15.52 -6.15 -4.28
N TYR A 255 15.03 -6.00 -3.05
CA TYR A 255 13.86 -6.77 -2.58
C TYR A 255 12.54 -6.29 -3.20
N GLN A 256 12.41 -4.98 -3.41
CA GLN A 256 11.27 -4.42 -4.16
C GLN A 256 11.30 -4.87 -5.63
N ARG A 257 12.46 -4.79 -6.29
CA ARG A 257 12.62 -5.24 -7.68
C ARG A 257 12.31 -6.73 -7.83
N ASN A 258 12.81 -7.57 -6.92
CA ASN A 258 12.52 -9.01 -6.95
C ASN A 258 11.01 -9.28 -6.80
N THR A 259 10.35 -8.58 -5.88
CA THR A 259 8.89 -8.71 -5.69
C THR A 259 8.13 -8.29 -6.95
N ALA A 260 8.51 -7.17 -7.57
CA ALA A 260 7.92 -6.69 -8.82
C ALA A 260 8.12 -7.70 -9.97
N ARG A 261 9.34 -8.25 -10.11
CA ARG A 261 9.67 -9.27 -11.10
C ARG A 261 8.90 -10.57 -10.89
N GLU A 262 8.75 -11.05 -9.66
CA GLU A 262 7.95 -12.24 -9.36
C GLU A 262 6.48 -12.04 -9.72
N MET A 263 5.93 -10.85 -9.45
CA MET A 263 4.58 -10.49 -9.88
C MET A 263 4.47 -10.49 -11.41
N ALA A 264 5.40 -9.83 -12.11
CA ALA A 264 5.43 -9.78 -13.57
C ALA A 264 5.55 -11.18 -14.19
N ASN A 265 6.50 -12.00 -13.74
CA ASN A 265 6.69 -13.38 -14.19
C ASN A 265 5.46 -14.26 -13.95
N PHE A 266 4.75 -14.05 -12.85
CA PHE A 266 3.49 -14.75 -12.61
C PHE A 266 2.42 -14.33 -13.60
N LEU A 267 2.21 -13.02 -13.77
CA LEU A 267 1.21 -12.46 -14.68
C LEU A 267 1.47 -12.89 -16.12
N THR A 268 2.71 -12.85 -16.59
CA THR A 268 3.09 -13.32 -17.93
C THR A 268 2.73 -14.78 -18.15
N ARG A 269 3.05 -15.66 -17.19
CA ARG A 269 2.67 -17.08 -17.28
C ARG A 269 1.15 -17.29 -17.25
N TYR A 270 0.45 -16.53 -16.42
CA TYR A 270 -0.99 -16.65 -16.26
C TYR A 270 -1.74 -16.19 -17.52
N CYS A 271 -1.39 -15.01 -18.04
CA CYS A 271 -1.97 -14.46 -19.26
C CYS A 271 -1.59 -15.28 -20.50
N ALA A 272 -0.40 -15.87 -20.55
CA ALA A 272 -0.03 -16.82 -21.62
C ALA A 272 -0.99 -18.01 -21.65
N ARG A 273 -1.25 -18.63 -20.49
CA ARG A 273 -2.18 -19.77 -20.36
C ARG A 273 -3.62 -19.39 -20.73
N LEU A 274 -4.09 -18.23 -20.30
CA LEU A 274 -5.39 -17.70 -20.72
C LEU A 274 -5.49 -17.51 -22.24
N ASN A 275 -4.43 -17.01 -22.86
CA ASN A 275 -4.38 -16.80 -24.29
C ASN A 275 -4.34 -18.12 -25.07
N ASP A 276 -3.67 -19.15 -24.56
CA ASP A 276 -3.69 -20.48 -25.17
C ASP A 276 -5.11 -21.09 -25.13
N HIS A 277 -5.81 -20.96 -24.00
CA HIS A 277 -7.23 -21.31 -23.92
C HIS A 277 -8.08 -20.48 -24.90
N TYR A 278 -7.81 -19.18 -25.01
CA TYR A 278 -8.53 -18.29 -25.92
C TYR A 278 -8.36 -18.70 -27.39
N ARG A 279 -7.13 -19.05 -27.80
CA ARG A 279 -6.86 -19.54 -29.16
C ARG A 279 -7.56 -20.87 -29.44
N THR A 280 -7.57 -21.78 -28.48
CA THR A 280 -8.32 -23.05 -28.61
C THR A 280 -9.81 -22.81 -28.76
N ALA A 281 -10.39 -21.90 -27.95
CA ALA A 281 -11.80 -21.53 -28.05
C ALA A 281 -12.16 -20.94 -29.43
N ILE A 282 -11.28 -20.11 -30.01
CA ILE A 282 -11.46 -19.57 -31.37
C ILE A 282 -11.42 -20.68 -32.41
N GLY A 283 -10.44 -21.57 -32.33
CA GLY A 283 -10.30 -22.69 -33.26
C GLY A 283 -11.55 -23.58 -33.26
N ARG A 284 -12.04 -23.90 -32.06
CA ARG A 284 -13.25 -24.70 -31.85
C ARG A 284 -14.52 -23.98 -32.31
N ALA A 285 -14.68 -22.70 -31.99
CA ALA A 285 -15.80 -21.89 -32.46
C ALA A 285 -15.88 -21.87 -33.99
N LYS A 286 -14.74 -21.71 -34.67
CA LYS A 286 -14.70 -21.76 -36.13
C LYS A 286 -15.06 -23.14 -36.68
N SER A 287 -14.84 -24.23 -35.96
CA SER A 287 -15.09 -25.59 -36.48
C SER A 287 -16.47 -26.17 -36.14
N VAL A 288 -17.35 -25.44 -35.43
CA VAL A 288 -18.66 -25.94 -34.98
C VAL A 288 -19.56 -26.43 -36.12
N THR A 289 -19.42 -25.84 -37.31
CA THR A 289 -20.23 -26.19 -38.49
C THR A 289 -19.74 -27.44 -39.21
N VAL A 290 -18.56 -27.98 -38.87
CA VAL A 290 -17.92 -29.09 -39.58
C VAL A 290 -18.40 -30.42 -39.01
N GLY A 291 -19.22 -31.15 -39.77
CA GLY A 291 -19.65 -32.52 -39.44
C GLY A 291 -21.02 -32.64 -38.75
N GLU A 292 -21.62 -31.54 -38.28
CA GLU A 292 -22.92 -31.52 -37.59
C GLU A 292 -24.03 -30.81 -38.40
N GLU A 293 -23.94 -30.87 -39.73
CA GLU A 293 -24.70 -30.06 -40.69
C GLU A 293 -26.23 -30.28 -40.67
N ARG A 294 -26.73 -31.29 -39.93
CA ARG A 294 -28.14 -31.70 -39.90
C ARG A 294 -28.87 -31.44 -38.60
N ASP A 295 -28.18 -31.17 -37.48
CA ASP A 295 -28.81 -30.86 -36.20
C ASP A 295 -28.56 -29.40 -35.79
N SER A 296 -29.52 -28.53 -36.14
CA SER A 296 -29.44 -27.11 -35.84
C SER A 296 -29.44 -26.79 -34.35
N LYS A 297 -29.99 -27.68 -33.50
CA LYS A 297 -30.00 -27.47 -32.04
C LYS A 297 -28.65 -27.77 -31.44
N GLN A 298 -28.00 -28.85 -31.89
CA GLN A 298 -26.66 -29.21 -31.45
C GLN A 298 -25.64 -28.15 -31.88
N LEU A 299 -25.68 -27.75 -33.16
CA LEU A 299 -24.84 -26.69 -33.72
C LEU A 299 -25.03 -25.36 -32.96
N SER A 300 -26.28 -24.98 -32.65
CA SER A 300 -26.56 -23.77 -31.87
C SER A 300 -26.02 -23.86 -30.44
N ALA A 301 -26.12 -25.02 -29.79
CA ALA A 301 -25.61 -25.22 -28.44
C ALA A 301 -24.08 -25.14 -28.39
N GLU A 302 -23.39 -25.77 -29.33
CA GLU A 302 -21.93 -25.71 -29.44
C GLU A 302 -21.45 -24.30 -29.81
N ALA A 303 -22.11 -23.62 -30.75
CA ALA A 303 -21.77 -22.25 -31.10
C ALA A 303 -21.92 -21.31 -29.89
N ARG A 304 -22.98 -21.48 -29.10
CA ARG A 304 -23.17 -20.73 -27.85
C ARG A 304 -22.06 -21.02 -26.85
N LEU A 305 -21.71 -22.30 -26.64
CA LEU A 305 -20.67 -22.73 -25.72
C LEU A 305 -19.33 -22.04 -26.01
N TRP A 306 -18.85 -22.14 -27.25
CA TRP A 306 -17.55 -21.59 -27.63
C TRP A 306 -17.57 -20.05 -27.71
N THR A 307 -18.69 -19.44 -28.10
CA THR A 307 -18.83 -17.96 -28.08
C THR A 307 -18.80 -17.41 -26.66
N LEU A 308 -19.45 -18.09 -25.70
CA LEU A 308 -19.37 -17.71 -24.28
C LEU A 308 -17.93 -17.83 -23.76
N ASN A 309 -17.22 -18.90 -24.10
CA ASN A 309 -15.82 -19.09 -23.74
C ASN A 309 -14.91 -17.98 -24.28
N ILE A 310 -15.06 -17.60 -25.55
CA ILE A 310 -14.30 -16.51 -26.18
C ILE A 310 -14.51 -15.20 -25.39
N ASN A 311 -15.77 -14.84 -25.11
CA ASN A 311 -16.08 -13.61 -24.37
C ASN A 311 -15.54 -13.67 -22.94
N TRP A 312 -15.73 -14.80 -22.26
CA TRP A 312 -15.27 -15.00 -20.89
C TRP A 312 -13.76 -14.86 -20.75
N LEU A 313 -12.99 -15.54 -21.59
CA LEU A 313 -11.53 -15.48 -21.57
C LEU A 313 -11.02 -14.08 -21.90
N ALA A 314 -11.63 -13.39 -22.88
CA ALA A 314 -11.26 -12.02 -23.20
C ALA A 314 -11.57 -11.05 -22.05
N LEU A 315 -12.77 -11.13 -21.46
CA LEU A 315 -13.15 -10.29 -20.32
C LEU A 315 -12.28 -10.56 -19.09
N ARG A 316 -11.91 -11.82 -18.81
CA ARG A 316 -10.94 -12.14 -17.76
C ARG A 316 -9.64 -11.36 -17.93
N VAL A 317 -9.04 -11.38 -19.12
CA VAL A 317 -7.80 -10.63 -19.38
C VAL A 317 -8.00 -9.12 -19.13
N PHE A 318 -9.12 -8.55 -19.57
CA PHE A 318 -9.46 -7.15 -19.32
C PHE A 318 -9.56 -6.81 -17.81
N PHE A 319 -10.24 -7.64 -17.03
CA PHE A 319 -10.41 -7.41 -15.59
C PHE A 319 -9.14 -7.66 -14.80
N ILE A 320 -8.30 -8.62 -15.21
CA ILE A 320 -6.97 -8.83 -14.64
C ILE A 320 -6.09 -7.59 -14.88
N GLU A 321 -6.06 -7.07 -16.11
CA GLU A 321 -5.32 -5.85 -16.45
C GLU A 321 -5.81 -4.65 -15.61
N SER A 322 -7.13 -4.49 -15.49
CA SER A 322 -7.76 -3.45 -14.67
C SER A 322 -7.40 -3.59 -13.19
N TYR A 323 -7.41 -4.81 -12.65
CA TYR A 323 -7.07 -5.08 -11.26
C TYR A 323 -5.58 -4.85 -10.97
N VAL A 324 -4.68 -5.23 -11.89
CA VAL A 324 -3.24 -4.94 -11.75
C VAL A 324 -2.97 -3.44 -11.79
N ARG A 325 -3.62 -2.70 -12.71
CA ARG A 325 -3.56 -1.23 -12.73
C ARG A 325 -3.99 -0.64 -11.39
N ASN A 326 -5.07 -1.18 -10.84
CA ASN A 326 -5.60 -0.77 -9.55
C ASN A 326 -4.62 -1.05 -8.39
N VAL A 327 -3.99 -2.23 -8.39
CA VAL A 327 -2.95 -2.61 -7.43
C VAL A 327 -1.73 -1.69 -7.51
N VAL A 328 -1.23 -1.41 -8.71
CA VAL A 328 -0.08 -0.51 -8.93
C VAL A 328 -0.43 0.90 -8.47
N PHE A 329 -1.62 1.40 -8.79
CA PHE A 329 -2.09 2.71 -8.33
C PHE A 329 -2.13 2.78 -6.79
N GLN A 330 -2.64 1.73 -6.13
CA GLN A 330 -2.65 1.64 -4.67
C GLN A 330 -1.25 1.62 -4.07
N ILE A 331 -0.30 0.91 -4.68
CA ILE A 331 1.10 0.90 -4.24
C ILE A 331 1.67 2.31 -4.33
N THR A 332 1.58 2.95 -5.49
CA THR A 332 2.14 4.30 -5.71
C THR A 332 1.54 5.32 -4.76
N ARG A 333 0.21 5.34 -4.63
CA ARG A 333 -0.47 6.30 -3.75
C ARG A 333 -0.15 6.09 -2.27
N ASN A 334 -0.27 4.85 -1.77
CA ASN A 334 0.00 4.57 -0.36
C ASN A 334 1.47 4.83 -0.03
N SER A 335 2.37 4.51 -0.97
CA SER A 335 3.79 4.86 -0.88
C SER A 335 4.00 6.36 -0.72
N SER A 336 3.39 7.18 -1.58
CA SER A 336 3.43 8.64 -1.45
C SER A 336 2.93 9.13 -0.09
N TYR A 337 1.87 8.52 0.45
CA TYR A 337 1.39 8.86 1.80
C TYR A 337 2.38 8.48 2.89
N TYR A 338 3.00 7.31 2.85
CA TYR A 338 4.03 6.94 3.83
C TYR A 338 5.23 7.89 3.76
N LEU A 339 5.67 8.20 2.55
CA LEU A 339 6.81 9.06 2.30
C LEU A 339 6.59 10.51 2.77
N LEU A 340 5.34 10.99 2.81
CA LEU A 340 4.99 12.32 3.32
C LEU A 340 4.67 12.33 4.82
N PHE A 341 3.78 11.44 5.27
CA PHE A 341 3.23 11.50 6.63
C PHE A 341 4.16 10.89 7.68
N VAL A 342 5.02 9.93 7.32
CA VAL A 342 5.98 9.38 8.29
C VAL A 342 7.00 10.44 8.72
N PRO A 343 7.70 11.16 7.82
CA PRO A 343 8.59 12.24 8.24
C PRO A 343 7.87 13.34 9.01
N ALA A 344 6.67 13.73 8.59
CA ALA A 344 5.87 14.72 9.31
C ALA A 344 5.58 14.29 10.76
N ALA A 345 5.27 13.01 10.97
CA ALA A 345 5.10 12.44 12.31
C ALA A 345 6.40 12.46 13.13
N PHE A 346 7.55 12.17 12.52
CA PHE A 346 8.85 12.26 13.19
C PHE A 346 9.22 13.71 13.54
N ILE A 347 9.00 14.66 12.65
CA ILE A 347 9.21 16.10 12.92
C ILE A 347 8.32 16.56 14.09
N ALA A 348 7.03 16.19 14.08
CA ALA A 348 6.14 16.48 15.20
C ALA A 348 6.61 15.83 16.51
N GLY A 349 7.12 14.60 16.45
CA GLY A 349 7.76 13.89 17.56
C GLY A 349 8.99 14.62 18.10
N LEU A 350 9.86 15.11 17.22
CA LEU A 350 11.05 15.87 17.57
C LEU A 350 10.70 17.20 18.26
N ILE A 351 9.73 17.94 17.72
CA ILE A 351 9.23 19.19 18.33
C ILE A 351 8.70 18.92 19.74
N ALA A 352 7.93 17.84 19.91
CA ALA A 352 7.40 17.44 21.21
C ALA A 352 8.52 17.05 22.20
N LEU A 353 9.53 16.30 21.73
CA LEU A 353 10.70 15.91 22.52
C LEU A 353 11.51 17.13 22.98
N PHE A 354 11.77 18.06 22.08
CA PHE A 354 12.50 19.30 22.38
C PHE A 354 11.72 20.21 23.33
N SER A 355 10.40 20.31 23.15
CA SER A 355 9.53 21.04 24.07
C SER A 355 9.55 20.43 25.46
N LEU A 356 9.50 19.09 25.56
CA LEU A 356 9.57 18.39 26.84
C LEU A 356 10.93 18.59 27.51
N ALA A 357 12.04 18.47 26.77
CA ALA A 357 13.38 18.69 27.29
C ALA A 357 13.56 20.12 27.86
N ALA A 358 13.02 21.12 27.16
CA ALA A 358 13.02 22.51 27.60
C ALA A 358 12.19 22.72 28.88
N VAL A 359 10.97 22.16 28.95
CA VAL A 359 10.10 22.26 30.13
C VAL A 359 10.69 21.55 31.35
N LEU A 360 11.38 20.43 31.15
CA LEU A 360 12.06 19.70 32.21
C LEU A 360 13.40 20.33 32.64
N GLY A 361 13.83 21.41 31.99
CA GLY A 361 15.08 22.10 32.31
C GLY A 361 16.34 21.29 32.02
N LEU A 362 16.27 20.24 31.19
CA LEU A 362 17.43 19.40 30.87
C LEU A 362 18.43 20.17 29.99
N PHE A 363 17.91 20.82 28.94
CA PHE A 363 18.59 21.79 28.08
C PHE A 363 17.52 22.53 27.26
N ASN A 364 17.85 23.67 26.66
CA ASN A 364 16.90 24.42 25.81
C ASN A 364 17.24 24.24 24.31
N PRO A 365 16.75 23.18 23.65
CA PRO A 365 17.03 22.91 22.23
C PRO A 365 16.62 24.06 21.31
N PHE A 366 15.54 24.79 21.62
CA PHE A 366 15.09 25.92 20.79
C PHE A 366 16.05 27.10 20.87
N ALA A 367 16.62 27.38 22.04
CA ALA A 367 17.67 28.38 22.18
C ALA A 367 18.92 27.99 21.38
N THR A 368 19.32 26.71 21.40
CA THR A 368 20.44 26.20 20.58
C THR A 368 20.16 26.34 19.08
N ILE A 369 18.94 26.03 18.63
CA ILE A 369 18.54 26.21 17.22
C ILE A 369 18.64 27.69 16.80
N ILE A 370 18.18 28.61 17.65
CA ILE A 370 18.27 30.06 17.40
C ILE A 370 19.73 30.51 17.38
N ALA A 371 20.56 30.03 18.30
CA ALA A 371 21.98 30.36 18.39
C ALA A 371 22.78 29.87 17.17
N LEU A 372 22.40 28.74 16.57
CA LEU A 372 22.98 28.24 15.32
C LEU A 372 22.69 29.16 14.10
N GLY A 373 21.72 30.07 14.20
CA GLY A 373 21.44 31.06 13.16
C GLY A 373 21.21 30.44 11.79
N TRP A 374 22.00 30.86 10.79
CA TRP A 374 21.91 30.38 9.41
C TRP A 374 22.39 28.93 9.21
N VAL A 375 23.20 28.39 10.12
CA VAL A 375 23.75 27.02 10.02
C VAL A 375 22.64 25.98 10.12
N PHE A 376 21.65 26.21 11.00
CA PHE A 376 20.55 25.28 11.19
C PHE A 376 19.66 25.14 9.95
N PRO A 377 19.16 26.22 9.30
CA PRO A 377 18.46 26.13 8.03
C PRO A 377 19.24 25.40 6.93
N VAL A 378 20.56 25.63 6.81
CA VAL A 378 21.39 24.95 5.82
C VAL A 378 21.44 23.44 6.07
N LEU A 379 21.69 23.01 7.32
CA LEU A 379 21.68 21.60 7.69
C LEU A 379 20.30 20.96 7.54
N PHE A 380 19.23 21.69 7.86
CA PHE A 380 17.86 21.23 7.69
C PHE A 380 17.52 21.03 6.21
N ILE A 381 17.91 21.96 5.34
CA ILE A 381 17.75 21.84 3.88
C ILE A 381 18.57 20.64 3.36
N LEU A 382 19.80 20.45 3.83
CA LEU A 382 20.63 19.31 3.44
C LEU A 382 19.97 17.96 3.81
N VAL A 383 19.43 17.85 5.02
CA VAL A 383 18.66 16.68 5.48
C VAL A 383 17.41 16.47 4.61
N GLY A 384 16.68 17.54 4.31
CA GLY A 384 15.52 17.50 3.43
C GLY A 384 15.86 17.07 2.01
N ALA A 385 16.97 17.55 1.45
CA ALA A 385 17.46 17.20 0.12
C ALA A 385 17.91 15.73 0.06
N LEU A 386 18.61 15.23 1.08
CA LEU A 386 18.98 13.82 1.20
C LEU A 386 17.74 12.94 1.22
N TYR A 387 16.72 13.30 2.00
CA TYR A 387 15.47 12.56 2.03
C TYR A 387 14.78 12.58 0.66
N ALA A 388 14.65 13.76 0.03
CA ALA A 388 14.04 13.92 -1.29
C ALA A 388 14.73 13.09 -2.39
N PHE A 389 16.06 12.96 -2.33
CA PHE A 389 16.81 12.10 -3.25
C PHE A 389 16.40 10.63 -3.15
N PHE A 390 16.26 10.09 -1.94
CA PHE A 390 15.79 8.71 -1.76
C PHE A 390 14.29 8.55 -2.07
N LEU A 391 13.48 9.60 -1.86
CA LEU A 391 12.08 9.62 -2.25
C LEU A 391 11.89 9.42 -3.75
N GLY A 392 12.63 10.19 -4.56
CA GLY A 392 12.50 10.17 -6.03
C GLY A 392 12.77 8.80 -6.64
N ASN A 393 13.60 7.98 -6.00
CA ASN A 393 13.97 6.66 -6.49
C ASN A 393 13.13 5.51 -5.89
N SER A 394 12.39 5.76 -4.81
CA SER A 394 11.77 4.71 -4.00
C SER A 394 10.80 3.81 -4.78
N MET A 395 10.18 4.32 -5.85
CA MET A 395 9.17 3.63 -6.65
C MET A 395 9.69 3.11 -8.01
N THR A 396 10.97 3.31 -8.35
CA THR A 396 11.54 2.87 -9.64
C THR A 396 11.40 1.35 -9.85
N ALA A 397 11.24 0.56 -8.79
CA ALA A 397 10.98 -0.88 -8.91
C ALA A 397 9.65 -1.22 -9.62
N LEU A 398 8.69 -0.30 -9.70
CA LEU A 398 7.44 -0.53 -10.42
C LEU A 398 7.64 -0.51 -11.95
N GLU A 399 8.73 0.06 -12.45
CA GLU A 399 9.08 0.01 -13.88
C GLU A 399 9.36 -1.43 -14.36
N GLU A 400 9.68 -2.35 -13.44
CA GLU A 400 9.84 -3.78 -13.75
C GLU A 400 8.50 -4.48 -14.03
N ILE A 401 7.36 -3.82 -13.78
CA ILE A 401 6.01 -4.33 -14.10
C ILE A 401 5.58 -3.76 -15.46
N ASP A 402 6.49 -3.75 -16.44
CA ASP A 402 6.25 -3.12 -17.73
C ASP A 402 5.16 -3.86 -18.52
N GLN A 403 4.25 -3.08 -19.10
CA GLN A 403 3.09 -3.60 -19.81
C GLN A 403 3.41 -4.19 -21.18
N GLY A 404 4.67 -4.10 -21.64
CA GLY A 404 5.12 -4.60 -22.93
C GLY A 404 5.28 -6.13 -23.03
N GLU A 405 5.40 -6.84 -21.90
CA GLU A 405 5.77 -8.27 -21.92
C GLU A 405 4.60 -9.26 -21.76
N TRP A 406 3.52 -8.83 -21.11
CA TRP A 406 2.34 -9.67 -20.87
C TRP A 406 1.24 -9.49 -21.93
N ILE A 407 0.50 -10.57 -22.19
CA ILE A 407 -0.64 -10.56 -23.11
C ILE A 407 -1.76 -9.70 -22.49
N SER A 408 -2.09 -8.61 -23.17
CA SER A 408 -3.07 -7.62 -22.73
C SER A 408 -4.33 -7.68 -23.59
N PHE A 409 -5.42 -7.10 -23.10
CA PHE A 409 -6.73 -7.23 -23.74
C PHE A 409 -6.73 -6.73 -25.19
N HIS A 410 -6.02 -5.64 -25.47
CA HIS A 410 -5.95 -5.06 -26.82
C HIS A 410 -5.31 -6.02 -27.84
N THR A 411 -4.41 -6.91 -27.40
CA THR A 411 -3.73 -7.87 -28.28
C THR A 411 -4.63 -9.02 -28.70
N LEU A 412 -5.69 -9.32 -27.94
CA LEU A 412 -6.65 -10.37 -28.25
C LEU A 412 -7.57 -10.02 -29.44
N LYS A 413 -7.66 -8.72 -29.79
CA LYS A 413 -8.45 -8.18 -30.90
C LYS A 413 -9.86 -8.79 -30.98
N LEU A 414 -10.55 -8.85 -29.84
CA LEU A 414 -11.85 -9.52 -29.69
C LEU A 414 -12.86 -9.16 -30.80
N ASN A 415 -12.92 -7.90 -31.21
CA ASN A 415 -13.79 -7.45 -32.31
C ASN A 415 -13.50 -8.19 -33.63
N GLN A 416 -12.22 -8.32 -34.01
CA GLN A 416 -11.83 -9.03 -35.24
C GLN A 416 -12.16 -10.51 -35.14
N VAL A 417 -11.85 -11.12 -33.99
CA VAL A 417 -12.12 -12.54 -33.74
C VAL A 417 -13.61 -12.86 -33.81
N LEU A 418 -14.46 -12.07 -33.14
CA LEU A 418 -15.91 -12.25 -33.20
C LEU A 418 -16.42 -12.05 -34.62
N GLY A 419 -15.91 -11.05 -35.35
CA GLY A 419 -16.23 -10.84 -36.76
C GLY A 419 -15.88 -12.04 -37.65
N GLU A 420 -14.70 -12.65 -37.46
CA GLU A 420 -14.28 -13.83 -38.20
C GLU A 420 -15.14 -15.06 -37.88
N VAL A 421 -15.48 -15.28 -36.61
CA VAL A 421 -16.33 -16.41 -36.19
C VAL A 421 -17.74 -16.26 -36.75
N VAL A 422 -18.34 -15.08 -36.60
CA VAL A 422 -19.68 -14.79 -37.15
C VAL A 422 -19.67 -14.84 -38.67
N GLY A 423 -18.63 -14.29 -39.32
CA GLY A 423 -18.45 -14.36 -40.76
C GLY A 423 -18.42 -15.79 -41.27
N LYS A 424 -17.67 -16.67 -40.60
CA LYS A 424 -17.63 -18.09 -40.94
C LYS A 424 -18.99 -18.77 -40.81
N TYR A 425 -19.71 -18.53 -39.71
CA TYR A 425 -21.08 -19.05 -39.56
C TYR A 425 -22.01 -18.57 -40.69
N ALA A 426 -21.90 -17.31 -41.11
CA ALA A 426 -22.68 -16.76 -42.21
C ALA A 426 -22.31 -17.38 -43.58
N GLU A 427 -21.02 -17.61 -43.84
CA GLU A 427 -20.53 -18.30 -45.04
C GLU A 427 -21.09 -19.73 -45.13
N ASP A 428 -21.00 -20.48 -44.03
CA ASP A 428 -21.48 -21.86 -43.97
C ASP A 428 -23.00 -21.93 -44.16
N VAL A 429 -23.77 -21.06 -43.47
CA VAL A 429 -25.23 -20.97 -43.67
C VAL A 429 -25.58 -20.56 -45.10
N GLY A 430 -24.84 -19.60 -45.68
CA GLY A 430 -25.01 -19.17 -47.07
C GLY A 430 -24.76 -20.30 -48.06
N TYR A 431 -23.69 -21.08 -47.84
CA TYR A 431 -23.38 -22.27 -48.63
C TYR A 431 -24.51 -23.31 -48.58
N TRP A 432 -25.00 -23.63 -47.39
CA TRP A 432 -26.14 -24.54 -47.19
C TRP A 432 -27.41 -24.05 -47.87
N LYS A 433 -27.76 -22.78 -47.68
CA LYS A 433 -28.94 -22.17 -48.31
C LYS A 433 -28.86 -22.24 -49.83
N ASN A 434 -27.70 -21.95 -50.43
CA ASN A 434 -27.53 -21.96 -51.88
C ASN A 434 -27.51 -23.39 -52.45
N ARG A 435 -27.00 -24.37 -51.71
CA ARG A 435 -26.92 -25.77 -52.14
C ARG A 435 -28.25 -26.52 -51.99
N VAL A 436 -29.05 -26.20 -50.98
CA VAL A 436 -30.36 -26.84 -50.71
C VAL A 436 -31.51 -26.05 -51.35
N GLY A 437 -31.41 -24.72 -51.42
CA GLY A 437 -32.45 -23.85 -52.00
C GLY A 437 -32.34 -23.60 -53.50
N GLY A 438 -31.22 -23.96 -54.14
CA GLY A 438 -31.05 -23.91 -55.60
C GLY A 438 -31.55 -25.15 -56.35
N GLY A 439 -32.19 -26.09 -55.64
CA GLY A 439 -32.77 -27.34 -56.17
C GLY A 439 -34.29 -27.41 -56.11
N LEU A 440 -34.96 -26.28 -55.85
CA LEU A 440 -36.38 -26.04 -56.12
C LEU A 440 -36.46 -24.96 -57.19
#